data_AF-A0A264W7L6-F1
#
_entry.id   AF-A0A264W7L6-F1
#
_cell.length_a   1.000
_cell.length_b   1.000
_cell.length_c   1.000
_cell.angle_alpha   90.00
_cell.angle_beta   90.00
_cell.angle_gamma   90.00
#
_symmetry.space_group_name_H-M   'P 1'
#
loop_
_entity.id
_entity.type
_entity.pdbx_description
1 polymer ?
#
loop_
_entity_poly.entity_id
_entity_poly.type
_entity_poly.pdbx_seq_one_letter_code
_entity_poly.pdbx_strand_id
1 'polypeptide(L)' 'MYKFTGYAAKAILSLRGGIKVYNKENLPKDTGFVIACTHAGWVDVVALGVGILPMEIH' A
#
# COMPACT_ATOMS: atom_id res chain seq x y z
N MET A 1 -10.16 5.02 12.18
CA MET A 1 -9.01 4.31 12.80
C MET A 1 -8.08 3.69 11.76
N TYR A 2 -8.58 3.03 10.72
CA TYR A 2 -7.77 2.37 9.67
C TYR A 2 -6.80 3.31 8.91
N LYS A 3 -7.19 4.56 8.64
CA LYS A 3 -6.29 5.56 8.02
C LYS A 3 -5.07 5.87 8.90
N PHE A 4 -5.28 6.08 10.20
CA PHE A 4 -4.20 6.43 11.12
C PHE A 4 -3.16 5.31 11.22
N THR A 5 -3.62 4.07 11.40
CA THR A 5 -2.74 2.91 11.47
C THR A 5 -2.03 2.65 10.13
N GLY A 6 -2.72 2.85 9.00
CA GLY A 6 -2.12 2.76 7.67
C GLY A 6 -1.03 3.81 7.42
N TYR A 7 -1.27 5.07 7.79
CA TYR A 7 -0.25 6.12 7.67
C TYR A 7 0.92 5.92 8.64
N ALA A 8 0.68 5.41 9.84
CA ALA A 8 1.75 5.04 10.77
C ALA A 8 2.62 3.89 10.22
N ALA A 9 1.99 2.83 9.67
CA ALA A 9 2.71 1.76 8.99
C ALA A 9 3.52 2.26 7.79
N LYS A 10 2.96 3.21 7.01
CA LYS A 10 3.70 3.88 5.94
C LYS A 10 4.96 4.56 6.44
N ALA A 11 4.84 5.37 7.49
CA ALA A 11 5.98 6.08 8.05
C ALA A 11 7.07 5.10 8.51
N ILE A 12 6.69 4.05 9.24
CA ILE A 12 7.63 3.04 9.75
C ILE A 12 8.33 2.32 8.59
N LEU A 13 7.58 1.87 7.58
CA LEU A 13 8.14 1.13 6.45
C LEU A 13 9.00 1.99 5.53
N SER A 14 8.61 3.25 5.30
CA SER A 14 9.43 4.20 4.55
C SER A 14 10.75 4.51 5.25
N LEU A 15 10.76 4.57 6.59
CA LEU A 15 11.98 4.79 7.37
C LEU A 15 12.91 3.58 7.42
N ARG A 16 12.37 2.35 7.53
CA ARG A 16 13.17 1.12 7.66
C ARG A 16 13.61 0.50 6.34
N GLY A 17 12.75 0.55 5.31
CA GLY A 17 12.95 -0.18 4.06
C GLY A 17 13.02 0.72 2.83
N GLY A 18 12.83 2.03 2.96
CA GLY A 18 12.87 2.95 1.83
C GLY A 18 11.82 2.64 0.76
N ILE A 19 10.62 2.22 1.16
CA ILE A 19 9.53 1.90 0.22
C ILE A 19 9.24 3.10 -0.66
N LYS A 20 9.40 2.91 -1.97
CA LYS A 20 9.05 3.88 -3.01
C LYS A 20 7.83 3.38 -3.77
N VAL A 21 6.86 4.28 -3.95
CA VAL A 21 5.65 4.01 -4.72
C VAL A 21 5.78 4.75 -6.04
N TYR A 22 5.59 4.05 -7.14
CA TYR A 22 5.69 4.58 -8.49
C TYR A 22 4.36 4.41 -9.22
N ASN A 23 4.07 5.31 -10.17
CA ASN A 23 2.91 5.23 -11.08
C ASN A 23 1.56 5.00 -10.36
N LYS A 24 1.38 5.64 -9.21
CA LYS A 24 0.19 5.46 -8.37
C LYS A 24 -1.09 5.96 -9.07
N GLU A 25 -0.93 6.93 -9.96
CA GLU A 25 -1.96 7.51 -10.81
C GLU A 25 -2.61 6.50 -11.76
N ASN A 26 -1.94 5.38 -12.07
CA ASN A 26 -2.46 4.32 -12.93
C ASN A 26 -3.43 3.38 -12.21
N LEU A 27 -3.61 3.53 -10.89
CA LEU A 27 -4.55 2.71 -10.13
C LEU A 27 -6.00 3.02 -10.56
N PRO A 28 -6.82 2.00 -10.83
CA PRO A 28 -8.25 2.19 -11.12
C PRO A 28 -8.95 2.85 -9.93
N LYS A 29 -9.71 3.93 -10.19
CA LYS A 29 -10.45 4.68 -9.15
C LYS A 29 -11.92 4.29 -9.04
N ASP A 30 -12.50 3.87 -10.16
CA ASP A 30 -13.95 3.71 -10.30
C ASP A 30 -14.38 2.23 -10.44
N THR A 31 -13.44 1.29 -10.33
CA THR A 31 -13.71 -0.15 -10.45
C THR A 31 -12.81 -0.98 -9.52
N GLY A 32 -13.28 -2.17 -9.18
CA GLY A 32 -12.50 -3.16 -8.44
C GLY A 32 -11.33 -3.69 -9.27
N PHE A 33 -10.22 -3.99 -8.61
CA PHE A 33 -9.01 -4.53 -9.24
C PHE A 33 -8.30 -5.49 -8.31
N VAL A 34 -7.46 -6.36 -8.88
CA VAL A 34 -6.64 -7.31 -8.14
C VAL A 34 -5.19 -6.82 -8.19
N ILE A 35 -4.57 -6.71 -7.02
CA ILE A 35 -3.14 -6.39 -6.91
C ILE A 35 -2.37 -7.70 -6.85
N ALA A 36 -1.37 -7.83 -7.71
CA ALA A 36 -0.44 -8.94 -7.71
C ALA A 36 0.98 -8.45 -7.37
N CYS A 37 1.74 -9.26 -6.64
CA CYS A 37 3.15 -9.06 -6.37
C CYS A 37 3.92 -10.38 -6.44
N THR A 38 5.23 -10.30 -6.63
CA THR A 38 6.14 -11.42 -6.34
C THR A 38 6.25 -11.60 -4.83
N HIS A 39 6.10 -12.83 -4.32
CA HIS A 39 6.13 -13.09 -2.89
C HIS A 39 7.55 -13.37 -2.39
N ALA A 40 8.10 -12.42 -1.62
CA ALA A 40 9.35 -12.55 -0.88
C ALA A 40 9.11 -12.76 0.62
N GLY A 41 7.98 -12.30 1.17
CA GLY A 41 7.61 -12.55 2.55
C GLY A 41 6.33 -11.86 3.01
N TRP A 42 6.00 -12.04 4.28
CA TRP A 42 4.75 -11.51 4.85
C TRP A 42 4.64 -9.98 4.81
N VAL A 43 5.78 -9.27 4.77
CA VAL A 43 5.84 -7.80 4.70
C VAL A 43 5.29 -7.27 3.37
N ASP A 44 5.27 -8.08 2.31
CA ASP A 44 4.80 -7.67 0.98
C ASP A 44 3.34 -7.21 1.02
N VAL A 45 2.48 -7.92 1.76
CA VAL A 45 1.06 -7.60 1.88
C VAL A 45 0.87 -6.24 2.54
N VAL A 46 1.66 -5.96 3.58
CA VAL A 46 1.60 -4.69 4.32
C VAL A 46 2.13 -3.55 3.45
N ALA A 47 3.23 -3.77 2.72
CA ALA A 47 3.81 -2.81 1.80
C ALA A 47 2.85 -2.44 0.67
N LEU A 48 2.17 -3.43 0.07
CA LEU A 48 1.15 -3.21 -0.95
C LEU A 48 -0.01 -2.38 -0.41
N GLY A 49 -0.57 -2.78 0.74
CA GLY A 49 -1.69 -2.06 1.38
C GLY A 49 -1.35 -0.60 1.70
N VAL A 50 -0.13 -0.36 2.17
CA VAL A 50 0.39 0.98 2.44
C VAL A 50 0.63 1.79 1.17
N GLY A 51 1.06 1.16 0.08
CA GLY A 51 1.33 1.80 -1.21
C GLY A 51 0.08 2.37 -1.88
N ILE A 52 -1.07 1.72 -1.67
CA ILE A 52 -2.36 2.10 -2.28
C ILE A 52 -3.20 3.06 -1.42
N LEU A 53 -2.80 3.37 -0.19
CA LEU A 53 -3.51 4.34 0.66
C LEU A 53 -3.66 5.70 -0.04
N PRO A 54 -4.81 6.39 0.02
CA PRO A 54 -5.93 6.11 0.90
C PRO A 54 -7.11 5.43 0.20
N MET A 55 -6.89 4.57 -0.81
CA MET A 55 -8.00 3.85 -1.43
C MET A 55 -8.80 3.08 -0.37
N GLU A 56 -10.06 3.50 -0.20
CA GLU A 56 -10.96 2.94 0.78
C GLU A 56 -11.63 1.72 0.17
N ILE A 57 -11.57 0.60 0.88
CA ILE A 57 -12.46 -0.52 0.62
C ILE A 57 -13.71 -0.19 1.44
N HIS A 58 -14.81 0.20 0.78
CA HIS A 58 -16.10 0.44 1.43
C HIS A 58 -16.75 -0.87 1.86
#